data_AF-A0A821IAV1-F1
#
_entry.id   AF-A0A821IAV1-F1
#
_cell.length_a   1.000
_cell.length_b   1.000
_cell.length_c   1.000
_cell.angle_alpha   90.00
_cell.angle_beta   90.00
_cell.angle_gamma   90.00
#
_symmetry.space_group_name_H-M   'P 1'
#
loop_
_entity.id
_entity.type
_entity.pdbx_description
1 polymer ?
#
loop_
_entity_poly.entity_id
_entity_poly.type
_entity_poly.pdbx_seq_one_letter_code
_entity_poly.pdbx_strand_id
1 'polypeptide(L)'
;MAGQLPIKFQEHLQLQNVGINVTNIGFSSLTMESDKFICVREKVNDTAFVIIIDMADPTNPIKRPITADSAIMNPTSKVIALK
;
A
#
# COMPACT_ATOMS: atom_id res chain seq x y z
N MET A 1 -14.43 -28.56 22.45
CA MET A 1 -13.30 -28.31 21.53
C MET A 1 -13.85 -27.53 20.36
N ALA A 2 -13.25 -26.41 19.97
CA ALA A 2 -13.71 -25.68 18.78
C ALA A 2 -13.50 -26.59 17.55
N GLY A 3 -14.57 -26.83 16.78
CA GLY A 3 -14.52 -27.61 15.54
C GLY A 3 -13.71 -26.88 14.46
N GLN A 4 -13.51 -27.54 13.32
CA GLN A 4 -12.79 -26.95 12.19
C GLN A 4 -13.45 -25.63 11.76
N LEU A 5 -12.67 -24.55 11.81
CA LEU A 5 -13.16 -23.21 11.50
C LEU A 5 -13.38 -23.08 9.98
N PRO A 6 -14.47 -22.42 9.53
CA PRO A 6 -14.84 -22.32 8.12
C PRO A 6 -13.97 -21.34 7.33
N ILE A 7 -13.02 -20.66 7.98
CA ILE A 7 -12.17 -19.64 7.35
C ILE A 7 -10.70 -19.88 7.67
N LYS A 8 -9.85 -19.40 6.76
CA LYS A 8 -8.42 -19.20 7.02
C LYS A 8 -8.20 -17.71 7.21
N PHE A 9 -7.82 -17.31 8.41
CA PHE A 9 -7.38 -15.96 8.70
C PHE A 9 -5.85 -15.92 8.61
N GLN A 10 -5.31 -14.96 7.85
CA GLN A 10 -3.87 -14.80 7.67
C GLN A 10 -3.52 -13.31 7.67
N GLU A 11 -2.43 -12.97 8.37
CA GLU A 11 -1.79 -11.67 8.27
C GLU A 11 -0.68 -11.78 7.21
N HIS A 12 -0.77 -10.99 6.14
CA HIS A 12 0.23 -10.98 5.08
C HIS A 12 1.36 -10.00 5.35
N LEU A 13 1.04 -8.84 5.93
CA LEU A 13 1.98 -7.75 6.08
C LEU A 13 1.52 -6.77 7.16
N GLN A 14 2.46 -6.32 7.99
CA GLN A 14 2.30 -5.17 8.86
C GLN A 14 2.97 -3.95 8.21
N LEU A 15 2.18 -2.97 7.76
CA LEU A 15 2.66 -1.83 6.97
C LEU A 15 3.72 -0.98 7.70
N GLN A 16 3.62 -0.87 9.02
CA GLN A 16 4.60 -0.14 9.83
C GLN A 16 6.00 -0.77 9.75
N ASN A 17 6.08 -2.10 9.61
CA ASN A 17 7.36 -2.82 9.52
C ASN A 17 8.09 -2.57 8.20
N VAL A 18 7.39 -2.06 7.18
CA VAL A 18 7.97 -1.66 5.88
C VAL A 18 8.08 -0.14 5.74
N GLY A 19 8.05 0.58 6.86
CA GLY A 19 8.34 2.01 6.92
C GLY A 19 7.18 2.94 6.59
N ILE A 20 5.93 2.44 6.55
CA ILE A 20 4.75 3.29 6.37
C ILE A 20 4.36 3.95 7.69
N ASN A 21 4.26 5.27 7.70
CA ASN A 21 3.76 6.01 8.86
C ASN A 21 2.27 5.72 9.09
N VAL A 22 1.90 5.47 10.35
CA VAL A 22 0.52 5.20 10.81
C VAL A 22 -0.46 6.27 10.34
N THR A 23 -0.06 7.54 10.29
CA THR A 23 -0.93 8.65 9.85
C THR A 23 -1.36 8.53 8.39
N ASN A 24 -0.62 7.76 7.58
CA ASN A 24 -0.87 7.57 6.15
C ASN A 24 -1.61 6.25 5.86
N ILE A 25 -1.97 5.49 6.90
CA ILE A 25 -2.81 4.29 6.80
C ILE A 25 -4.27 4.73 6.96
N GLY A 26 -4.84 5.25 5.87
CA GLY A 26 -6.20 5.77 5.86
C GLY A 26 -6.78 5.86 4.46
N PHE A 27 -8.10 5.97 4.36
CA PHE A 27 -8.82 5.95 3.07
C PHE A 27 -8.38 7.05 2.10
N SER A 28 -7.97 8.22 2.60
CA SER A 28 -7.51 9.32 1.76
C SER A 28 -6.11 9.10 1.20
N SER A 29 -5.24 8.40 1.91
CA SER A 29 -3.81 8.29 1.61
C SER A 29 -3.38 6.92 1.10
N LEU A 30 -4.16 5.86 1.35
CA LEU A 30 -3.84 4.48 0.97
C LEU A 30 -4.91 3.91 0.04
N THR A 31 -4.46 3.30 -1.07
CA THR A 31 -5.32 2.63 -2.04
C THR A 31 -4.86 1.18 -2.29
N MET A 32 -5.82 0.31 -2.58
CA MET A 32 -5.61 -1.09 -2.90
C MET A 32 -6.66 -1.53 -3.93
N GLU A 33 -6.32 -1.38 -5.21
CA GLU A 33 -7.22 -1.73 -6.32
C GLU A 33 -7.22 -3.24 -6.65
N SER A 34 -6.24 -3.99 -6.13
CA SER A 34 -6.10 -5.44 -6.29
C SER A 34 -5.22 -6.04 -5.19
N ASP A 35 -5.07 -7.36 -5.19
CA ASP A 35 -4.15 -8.08 -4.30
C ASP A 35 -2.66 -7.90 -4.67
N LYS A 36 -2.34 -7.20 -5.77
CA LYS A 36 -0.97 -7.07 -6.30
C LYS A 36 -0.20 -5.90 -5.71
N PHE A 37 -0.88 -4.79 -5.44
CA PHE A 37 -0.22 -3.54 -5.05
C PHE A 37 -0.98 -2.82 -3.94
N ILE A 38 -0.22 -2.26 -3.00
CA ILE A 38 -0.70 -1.25 -2.07
C ILE A 38 0.02 0.05 -2.42
N CYS A 39 -0.73 1.13 -2.60
CA CYS A 39 -0.19 2.44 -2.93
C CYS A 39 -0.48 3.41 -1.77
N VAL A 40 0.55 4.06 -1.25
CA VAL A 40 0.46 4.99 -0.12
C VAL A 40 1.03 6.34 -0.53
N ARG A 41 0.26 7.41 -0.29
CA ARG A 41 0.73 8.78 -0.42
C ARG A 41 1.23 9.26 0.92
N GLU A 42 2.44 9.78 0.95
CA GLU A 42 3.10 10.30 2.14
C GLU A 42 3.63 11.70 1.87
N LYS A 43 3.59 12.58 2.87
CA LYS A 43 4.22 13.89 2.83
C LYS A 43 5.27 13.97 3.95
N VAL A 44 6.53 14.16 3.59
CA VAL A 44 7.64 14.32 4.55
C VAL A 44 8.29 15.68 4.32
N ASN A 45 8.31 16.55 5.33
CA ASN A 45 8.97 17.87 5.28
C ASN A 45 8.67 18.63 3.97
N ASP A 46 7.38 18.75 3.63
CA ASP A 46 6.85 19.37 2.41
C ASP A 46 7.10 18.66 1.07
N THR A 47 7.81 17.55 1.05
CA THR A 47 7.95 16.72 -0.15
C THR A 47 6.91 15.61 -0.17
N ALA A 48 6.16 15.51 -1.26
CA ALA A 48 5.19 14.44 -1.49
C ALA A 48 5.85 13.21 -2.14
N PHE A 49 5.47 12.04 -1.64
CA PHE A 49 5.92 10.76 -2.14
C PHE A 49 4.73 9.84 -2.37
N VAL A 50 4.86 9.00 -3.38
CA VAL A 50 4.05 7.81 -3.55
C VAL A 50 4.93 6.60 -3.28
N ILE A 51 4.50 5.78 -2.33
CA ILE A 51 5.12 4.52 -1.96
C ILE A 51 4.27 3.39 -2.53
N ILE A 52 4.89 2.53 -3.32
CA ILE A 52 4.24 1.38 -3.96
C ILE A 52 4.82 0.12 -3.32
N ILE A 53 3.97 -0.68 -2.70
CA ILE A 53 4.31 -1.99 -2.15
C ILE A 53 3.83 -3.03 -3.15
N ASP A 54 4.76 -3.79 -3.72
CA ASP A 54 4.47 -4.95 -4.56
C ASP A 54 4.25 -6.15 -3.64
N MET A 55 3.05 -6.76 -3.65
CA MET A 55 2.72 -7.87 -2.75
C MET A 55 3.47 -9.17 -3.10
N ALA A 56 4.14 -9.23 -4.25
CA ALA A 56 5.09 -10.29 -4.56
C ALA A 56 6.46 -10.10 -3.88
N ASP A 57 6.82 -8.86 -3.50
CA ASP A 57 8.03 -8.51 -2.76
C ASP A 57 7.75 -7.34 -1.78
N PRO A 58 6.98 -7.59 -0.71
CA PRO A 58 6.48 -6.53 0.17
C PRO A 58 7.58 -5.87 1.00
N THR A 59 8.74 -6.52 1.13
CA THR A 59 9.88 -6.02 1.91
C THR A 59 10.68 -4.93 1.22
N ASN A 60 10.47 -4.72 -0.09
CA ASN A 60 11.18 -3.71 -0.88
C ASN A 60 10.21 -2.66 -1.48
N PRO A 61 9.57 -1.80 -0.68
CA PRO A 61 8.69 -0.75 -1.20
C PRO A 61 9.43 0.23 -2.11
N ILE A 62 8.78 0.60 -3.22
CA ILE A 62 9.30 1.58 -4.17
C ILE A 62 8.80 2.96 -3.76
N LYS A 63 9.71 3.86 -3.35
CA LYS A 63 9.38 5.25 -3.03
C LYS A 63 9.70 6.17 -4.21
N ARG A 64 8.70 6.87 -4.75
CA ARG A 64 8.88 7.84 -5.84
C ARG A 64 8.44 9.24 -5.38
N PRO A 65 9.24 10.30 -5.60
CA PRO A 65 8.81 11.67 -5.34
C PRO A 65 7.76 12.06 -6.38
N ILE A 66 6.48 12.05 -5.98
CA ILE A 66 5.33 12.31 -6.83
C ILE A 66 4.35 13.16 -6.02
N THR A 67 4.01 14.32 -6.56
CA THR A 67 2.97 15.19 -6.02
C THR A 67 1.66 14.90 -6.76
N ALA A 68 0.68 14.35 -6.04
CA ALA A 68 -0.65 14.03 -6.58
C ALA A 68 -1.69 14.04 -5.45
N ASP A 69 -2.91 14.45 -5.79
CA ASP A 69 -4.09 14.42 -4.93
C ASP A 69 -4.62 13.00 -4.77
N SER A 70 -4.44 12.14 -5.78
CA SER A 70 -4.71 10.71 -5.68
C SER A 70 -3.76 9.87 -6.52
N ALA A 71 -3.59 8.61 -6.11
CA ALA A 71 -2.75 7.64 -6.81
C ALA A 71 -3.39 6.23 -6.70
N ILE A 72 -3.58 5.57 -7.84
CA ILE A 72 -4.08 4.20 -7.91
C ILE A 72 -3.22 3.36 -8.86
N MET A 73 -2.98 2.11 -8.49
CA MET A 73 -2.20 1.16 -9.29
C MET A 73 -3.11 0.34 -10.20
N ASN A 74 -2.62 0.01 -11.40
CA ASN A 74 -3.29 -0.95 -12.27
C ASN A 74 -3.40 -2.32 -11.57
N PRO A 75 -4.52 -3.06 -11.71
CA PRO A 75 -4.73 -4.34 -11.03
C PRO A 75 -3.74 -5.47 -11.37
N THR A 76 -2.87 -5.31 -12.38
CA THR A 76 -2.00 -6.39 -12.86
C THR A 76 -0.61 -5.92 -13.26
N SER A 77 -0.52 -4.80 -13.97
CA SER A 77 0.72 -4.28 -14.53
C SER A 77 1.29 -3.13 -13.68
N LYS A 78 2.58 -2.82 -13.86
CA LYS A 78 3.27 -1.72 -13.16
C LYS A 78 2.95 -0.36 -13.80
N VAL A 79 1.67 -0.01 -13.88
CA VAL A 79 1.14 1.26 -14.39
C VAL A 79 0.40 1.98 -13.26
N ILE A 80 0.64 3.27 -13.10
CA ILE A 80 0.03 4.11 -12.07
C ILE A 80 -0.78 5.24 -12.70
N ALA A 81 -1.97 5.49 -12.16
CA ALA A 81 -2.79 6.66 -12.51
C ALA A 81 -2.73 7.69 -11.38
N LEU A 82 -2.53 8.95 -11.74
CA LEU A 82 -2.34 10.08 -10.83
C LEU A 82 -3.38 11.16 -11.17
N LYS A 83 -3.92 11.83 -10.16
CA LYS A 83 -4.72 13.05 -10.28
C LYS A 83 -4.13 14.14 -9.42
#